data_AF-A0A1T4MQY7-F1
#
_entry.id   AF-A0A1T4MQY7-F1
#
_cell.length_a   1.000
_cell.length_b   1.000
_cell.length_c   1.000
_cell.angle_alpha   90.00
_cell.angle_beta   90.00
_cell.angle_gamma   90.00
#
_symmetry.space_group_name_H-M   'P 1'
#
loop_
_entity.id
_entity.type
_entity.pdbx_description
1 polymer ?
#
loop_
_entity_poly.entity_id
_entity_poly.type
_entity_poly.pdbx_seq_one_letter_code
_entity_poly.pdbx_strand_id
1 'polypeptide(L)' 'MRMTQLLFENQIPNHKPSKPTKDQLQNELHFHLAEKMLVKLREKELISQEEFNQISKLNRQKFNPLLGPLMCDKP' A
#
# COMPACT_ATOMS: atom_id res chain seq x y z
N MET A 1 -39.28 -15.44 -26.44
CA MET A 1 -38.02 -15.78 -25.74
C MET A 1 -36.88 -15.83 -26.75
N ARG A 2 -35.94 -14.88 -26.69
CA ARG A 2 -34.59 -14.99 -27.27
C ARG A 2 -33.66 -14.19 -26.35
N MET A 3 -32.92 -14.92 -25.52
CA MET A 3 -31.82 -14.45 -24.70
C MET A 3 -30.56 -14.50 -25.56
N THR A 4 -29.96 -13.34 -25.87
CA THR A 4 -28.52 -13.15 -26.15
C THR A 4 -28.30 -11.69 -26.56
N GLN A 5 -28.38 -10.75 -25.61
CA GLN A 5 -27.70 -9.47 -25.79
C GLN A 5 -26.25 -9.67 -25.34
N LEU A 6 -25.40 -9.95 -26.33
CA LEU A 6 -23.97 -9.76 -26.24
C LEU A 6 -23.71 -8.29 -25.88
N LEU A 7 -23.36 -8.04 -24.62
CA LEU A 7 -22.72 -6.80 -24.21
C LEU A 7 -21.66 -7.11 -23.14
N PHE A 8 -20.75 -8.01 -23.50
CA PHE A 8 -19.42 -8.01 -22.92
C PHE A 8 -18.57 -7.16 -23.87
N GLU A 9 -18.66 -5.85 -23.74
CA GLU A 9 -17.68 -4.85 -24.17
C GLU A 9 -18.24 -3.48 -23.73
N ASN A 10 -17.36 -2.63 -23.22
CA ASN A 10 -17.62 -1.28 -22.71
C ASN A 10 -18.09 -1.20 -21.26
N GLN A 11 -17.12 -1.32 -20.34
CA GLN A 11 -16.85 -0.31 -19.31
C GLN A 11 -15.62 -0.71 -18.50
N ILE A 12 -14.44 -0.60 -19.10
CA ILE A 12 -13.23 -0.34 -18.32
C ILE A 12 -13.27 1.17 -18.05
N PRO A 13 -13.48 1.65 -16.82
CA PRO A 13 -13.31 3.06 -16.55
C PRO A 13 -11.86 3.39 -16.92
N ASN A 14 -11.69 4.29 -17.88
CA ASN A 14 -10.40 4.84 -18.28
C ASN A 14 -9.91 5.75 -17.14
N HIS A 15 -9.62 5.17 -15.98
CA HIS A 15 -9.06 5.86 -14.84
C HIS A 15 -7.58 6.00 -15.13
N LYS A 16 -7.20 6.99 -15.95
CA LYS A 16 -5.83 7.49 -15.94
C LYS A 16 -5.47 7.71 -14.47
N PRO A 17 -4.40 7.09 -13.93
CA PRO A 17 -4.06 7.31 -12.54
C PRO A 17 -3.86 8.82 -12.37
N SER A 18 -4.73 9.43 -11.56
CA SER A 18 -4.59 10.84 -11.21
C SER A 18 -3.18 11.03 -10.67
N LYS A 19 -2.51 12.12 -11.05
CA LYS A 19 -1.20 12.44 -10.49
C LYS A 19 -1.34 12.42 -8.96
N PRO A 20 -0.42 11.77 -8.25
CA PRO A 20 -0.50 11.69 -6.79
C PRO A 20 -0.46 13.11 -6.22
N THR A 21 -1.34 13.38 -5.26
CA THR A 21 -1.38 14.65 -4.56
C THR A 21 -0.11 14.81 -3.72
N LYS A 22 0.30 16.05 -3.45
CA LYS A 22 1.44 16.35 -2.58
C LYS A 22 1.37 15.61 -1.24
N ASP A 23 0.18 15.54 -0.63
CA ASP A 23 -0.02 14.84 0.64
C ASP A 23 0.20 13.33 0.52
N GLN A 24 -0.19 12.72 -0.61
CA GLN A 24 0.04 11.30 -0.85
C GLN A 24 1.53 11.00 -1.05
N LEU A 25 2.27 11.88 -1.75
CA LEU A 25 3.72 11.79 -1.86
C LEU A 25 4.42 12.00 -0.52
N GLN A 26 3.93 12.92 0.30
CA GLN A 26 4.47 13.15 1.64
C GLN A 26 4.25 11.93 2.55
N ASN A 27 3.06 11.33 2.49
CA ASN A 27 2.77 10.09 3.20
C ASN A 27 3.63 8.92 2.75
N GLU A 28 3.89 8.79 1.44
CA GLU A 28 4.82 7.80 0.90
C GLU A 28 6.22 7.97 1.52
N LEU A 29 6.75 9.19 1.53
CA LEU A 29 8.04 9.50 2.16
C LEU A 29 8.06 9.16 3.65
N HIS A 30 7.01 9.53 4.39
CA HIS A 30 6.90 9.24 5.82
C HIS A 30 6.82 7.73 6.09
N PHE A 31 6.08 6.98 5.27
CA PHE A 31 6.02 5.53 5.36
C PHE A 31 7.41 4.89 5.18
N HIS A 32 8.14 5.27 4.13
CA HIS A 32 9.49 4.75 3.89
C HIS A 32 10.46 5.09 5.01
N LEU A 33 10.35 6.27 5.61
CA LEU A 33 11.18 6.66 6.75
C LEU A 33 10.85 5.83 7.99
N ALA A 34 9.56 5.61 8.27
CA ALA A 34 9.09 4.81 9.39
C ALA A 34 9.55 3.35 9.28
N GLU A 35 9.40 2.74 8.10
CA GLU A 35 9.87 1.35 7.86
C GLU A 35 11.39 1.23 8.01
N LYS A 36 12.17 2.19 7.49
CA LYS A 36 13.63 2.19 7.68
C LYS A 36 14.03 2.31 9.15
N MET A 37 13.32 3.13 9.93
CA MET A 37 13.56 3.21 11.38
C MET A 37 13.19 1.88 12.06
N LEU A 38 12.07 1.28 11.67
CA LEU A 38 11.60 0.02 12.23
C LEU A 38 12.57 -1.13 11.97
N VAL A 39 13.14 -1.22 10.77
CA VAL A 39 14.21 -2.19 10.44
C VAL A 39 15.42 -1.99 11.35
N LYS A 40 15.88 -0.74 11.55
CA LYS A 40 17.00 -0.46 12.45
C LYS A 40 16.71 -0.83 13.91
N LEU A 41 15.47 -0.67 14.36
CA LEU A 41 15.06 -1.12 15.71
C LEU A 41 15.13 -2.64 15.81
N ARG A 42 14.71 -3.35 14.76
CA ARG A 42 14.77 -4.82 14.71
C ARG A 42 16.20 -5.34 14.65
N GLU A 43 17.06 -4.73 13.84
CA GLU A 43 18.49 -5.06 13.73
C GLU A 43 19.24 -4.89 15.05
N LYS A 44 18.82 -3.92 15.87
CA LYS A 44 19.35 -3.70 17.21
C LYS A 44 18.68 -4.56 18.29
N GLU A 45 17.81 -5.47 17.91
CA GLU A 45 17.02 -6.34 18.81
C GLU A 45 16.22 -5.56 19.87
N LEU A 46 15.90 -4.29 19.60
CA LEU A 46 15.10 -3.44 20.50
C LEU A 46 13.61 -3.77 20.44
N ILE A 47 13.19 -4.48 19.39
CA ILE A 47 11.83 -4.96 19.18
C ILE A 47 11.86 -6.41 18.68
N SER A 48 10.84 -7.16 19.05
CA SER A 48 10.59 -8.52 18.56
C SER A 48 10.09 -8.52 17.10
N GLN A 49 10.10 -9.70 16.47
CA GLN A 49 9.54 -9.86 15.12
C GLN A 49 8.03 -9.60 15.10
N GLU A 50 7.33 -9.98 16.16
CA GLU A 50 5.90 -9.75 16.31
C GLU A 50 5.59 -8.26 16.39
N GLU A 51 6.32 -7.51 17.22
CA GLU A 51 6.19 -6.05 17.32
C GLU A 51 6.55 -5.36 15.99
N PHE A 52 7.58 -5.83 15.28
CA PHE A 52 7.89 -5.34 13.94
C PHE A 52 6.69 -5.48 12.99
N ASN A 53 6.05 -6.66 12.95
CA ASN A 53 4.91 -6.91 12.08
C ASN A 53 3.70 -6.03 12.45
N GLN A 54 3.44 -5.87 13.74
CA GLN A 54 2.35 -5.03 14.24
C GLN A 54 2.58 -3.55 13.91
N ILE A 55 3.79 -3.04 14.13
CA ILE A 55 4.13 -1.64 13.84
C ILE A 55 4.13 -1.39 12.33
N SER A 56 4.66 -2.30 11.50
CA SER A 56 4.61 -2.15 10.04
C SER A 56 3.16 -2.11 9.53
N LYS A 57 2.26 -2.93 10.10
CA LYS A 57 0.82 -2.88 9.79
C LYS A 57 0.19 -1.53 10.18
N LEU A 58 0.52 -1.00 11.36
CA LEU A 58 0.05 0.32 11.80
C LEU A 58 0.59 1.45 10.92
N ASN A 59 1.86 1.40 10.52
CA ASN A 59 2.46 2.37 9.59
C ASN A 59 1.71 2.39 8.26
N ARG A 60 1.40 1.21 7.69
CA ARG A 60 0.61 1.11 6.45
C ARG A 60 -0.77 1.72 6.60
N GLN A 61 -1.46 1.46 7.71
CA GLN A 61 -2.78 2.05 7.98
C GLN A 61 -2.70 3.57 8.19
N LYS A 62 -1.68 4.05 8.88
CA LYS A 62 -1.52 5.47 9.23
C LYS A 62 -1.17 6.33 8.03
N PHE A 63 -0.19 5.90 7.25
CA PHE A 63 0.32 6.68 6.12
C PHE A 63 -0.48 6.42 4.84
N ASN A 64 -1.15 5.26 4.73
CA ASN A 64 -1.85 4.85 3.51
C ASN A 64 -0.98 5.07 2.25
N PRO A 65 0.23 4.46 2.20
CA PRO A 65 1.18 4.70 1.13
C PRO A 65 0.61 4.22 -0.22
N LEU A 66 0.93 4.96 -1.28
CA LEU A 66 0.42 4.71 -2.63
C LEU A 66 0.87 3.33 -3.15
N LEU A 67 2.09 2.91 -2.77
CA LEU A 67 2.67 1.64 -3.18
C LEU A 67 2.52 0.53 -2.12
N GLY A 68 1.89 0.83 -0.97
CA GLY A 68 1.70 -0.11 0.14
C GLY A 68 1.06 -1.44 -0.23
N PRO A 69 -0.02 -1.47 -1.04
CA PRO A 69 -0.64 -2.73 -1.47
C PRO A 69 0.28 -3.58 -2.34
N LEU A 70 1.14 -2.97 -3.17
CA LEU A 70 1.97 -3.68 -4.16
C LEU A 70 3.18 -4.39 -3.54
N MET A 71 3.55 -4.05 -2.30
CA MET A 71 4.68 -4.64 -1.58
C MET A 71 4.25 -5.68 -0.54
N CYS A 72 2.96 -6.02 -0.45
CA CYS A 72 2.44 -6.96 0.55
C CYS A 72 2.44 -8.44 0.10
N ASP A 73 2.75 -8.72 -1.16
CA ASP A 73 2.74 -10.08 -1.71
C ASP A 73 4.16 -10.55 -2.05
N LYS A 74 4.98 -10.81 -1.03
CA LYS A 74 6.03 -11.82 -1.20
C LYS A 74 5.90 -12.85 -0.07
N PRO A 75 5.62 -14.13 -0.41
CA PRO A 75 5.59 -15.23 0.54
C PRO A 75 6.96 -15.46 1.18
#